data_AF-A0A453FZZ2-F1
#
_entry.id   AF-A0A453FZZ2-F1
#
_cell.length_a   1.000
_cell.length_b   1.000
_cell.length_c   1.000
_cell.angle_alpha   90.00
_cell.angle_beta   90.00
_cell.angle_gamma   90.00
#
_symmetry.space_group_name_H-M   'P 1'
#
loop_
_entity.id
_entity.type
_entity.pdbx_description
1 polymer ?
#
loop_
_entity_poly.entity_id
_entity_poly.type
_entity_poly.pdbx_seq_one_letter_code
_entity_poly.pdbx_strand_id
1 'polypeptide(L)'
;MKITALVVLKPSAGGAGGSSSSGGQGSEALVLANATDVSHFGFFQRGAAREFIVFVARTVAQRTQPGQRQSVQHEEYKVHSHNRNGLCVVAFMDDHYPVRSAFSLLNKVLDEYQKAFGDAWKAATADSTQEWPFLMEALTKFQGSCRG
;
A
#
# COMPACT_ATOMS: atom_id res chain seq x y z
N MET A 1 0.85 17.95 4.55
CA MET A 1 0.62 16.91 3.55
C MET A 1 1.37 15.70 4.03
N LYS A 2 0.71 14.77 4.70
CA LYS A 2 1.36 13.60 5.29
C LYS A 2 1.14 12.34 4.44
N ILE A 3 2.15 11.50 4.32
CA ILE A 3 2.02 10.09 3.90
C ILE A 3 2.07 9.25 5.18
N THR A 4 0.98 8.54 5.46
CA THR A 4 0.83 7.70 6.67
C THR A 4 1.38 6.31 6.45
N ALA A 5 1.22 5.75 5.25
CA ALA A 5 1.66 4.40 4.95
C ALA A 5 1.91 4.18 3.47
N LEU A 6 2.83 3.27 3.18
CA LEU A 6 3.09 2.68 1.87
C LEU A 6 3.15 1.17 2.02
N VAL A 7 2.35 0.47 1.24
CA VAL A 7 2.24 -0.99 1.30
C VAL A 7 2.35 -1.55 -0.12
N VAL A 8 3.25 -2.49 -0.32
CA VAL A 8 3.43 -3.23 -1.57
C VAL A 8 2.80 -4.59 -1.38
N LEU A 9 1.88 -4.95 -2.27
CA LEU A 9 1.09 -6.17 -2.19
C LEU A 9 1.05 -6.90 -3.54
N LYS A 10 0.85 -8.21 -3.46
CA LYS A 10 0.45 -9.06 -4.58
C LYS A 10 -1.02 -9.45 -4.40
N PRO A 11 -1.95 -8.90 -5.21
CA PRO A 11 -3.33 -9.36 -5.23
C PRO A 11 -3.40 -10.83 -5.62
N SER A 12 -4.35 -11.57 -5.05
CA SER A 12 -4.57 -12.95 -5.46
C SER A 12 -5.21 -13.00 -6.85
N ALA A 13 -4.78 -13.96 -7.67
CA ALA A 13 -5.42 -14.23 -8.97
C ALA A 13 -6.83 -14.83 -8.84
N GLY A 14 -7.22 -15.29 -7.65
CA GLY A 14 -8.53 -15.86 -7.37
C GLY A 14 -9.46 -14.88 -6.65
N GLY A 15 -10.46 -14.37 -7.37
CA GLY A 15 -11.70 -13.86 -6.76
C GLY A 15 -12.02 -12.38 -7.01
N ALA A 16 -12.59 -12.10 -8.19
CA ALA A 16 -13.54 -11.00 -8.29
C ALA A 16 -14.78 -11.35 -7.43
N GLY A 17 -15.03 -10.59 -6.37
CA GLY A 17 -16.28 -10.62 -5.61
C GLY A 17 -16.22 -11.40 -4.30
N GLY A 18 -16.58 -10.74 -3.19
CA GLY A 18 -16.84 -11.38 -1.90
C GLY A 18 -16.50 -10.50 -0.71
N SER A 19 -17.49 -9.76 -0.23
CA SER A 19 -17.50 -9.13 1.08
C SER A 19 -17.55 -10.22 2.16
N SER A 20 -16.68 -10.19 3.18
CA SER A 20 -17.05 -10.57 4.55
C SER A 20 -15.92 -10.30 5.53
N SER A 21 -16.28 -9.55 6.57
CA SER A 21 -15.73 -9.60 7.91
C SER A 21 -15.40 -11.03 8.37
N SER A 22 -14.40 -11.13 9.26
CA SER A 22 -14.00 -12.30 10.07
C SER A 22 -13.29 -13.47 9.35
N GLY A 23 -11.98 -13.55 9.55
CA GLY A 23 -11.29 -14.78 9.98
C GLY A 23 -11.20 -16.00 9.05
N GLY A 24 -11.37 -15.86 7.73
CA GLY A 24 -11.30 -16.99 6.80
C GLY A 24 -10.30 -16.78 5.66
N GLN A 25 -9.46 -17.79 5.40
CA GLN A 25 -8.44 -17.89 4.35
C GLN A 25 -9.04 -17.91 2.92
N GLY A 26 -9.78 -16.87 2.53
CA GLY A 26 -10.01 -16.53 1.12
C GLY A 26 -8.81 -15.74 0.62
N SER A 27 -8.26 -16.10 -0.54
CA SER A 27 -6.94 -15.67 -1.01
C SER A 27 -6.69 -14.16 -0.91
N GLU A 28 -6.12 -13.76 0.23
CA GLU A 28 -5.90 -12.37 0.60
C GLU A 28 -4.72 -11.80 -0.18
N ALA A 29 -4.69 -10.48 -0.40
CA ALA A 29 -3.54 -9.88 -1.05
C ALA A 29 -2.32 -10.05 -0.14
N LEU A 30 -1.27 -10.67 -0.67
CA LEU A 30 -0.06 -10.95 0.08
C LEU A 30 0.73 -9.65 0.25
N VAL A 31 1.05 -9.30 1.49
CA VAL A 31 1.90 -8.14 1.77
C VAL A 31 3.34 -8.52 1.45
N LEU A 32 3.99 -7.76 0.57
CA LEU A 32 5.37 -8.01 0.16
C LEU A 32 6.36 -7.12 0.91
N ALA A 33 5.96 -5.89 1.16
CA ALA A 33 6.70 -4.93 1.97
C ALA A 33 5.73 -3.87 2.49
N ASN A 34 5.98 -3.36 3.69
CA ASN A 34 5.17 -2.29 4.27
C ASN A 34 6.06 -1.28 4.99
N ALA A 35 5.63 -0.04 4.99
CA ALA A 35 6.17 1.04 5.78
C ALA A 35 5.01 1.88 6.30
N THR A 36 5.00 2.13 7.60
CA THR A 36 3.91 2.85 8.27
C THR A 36 4.47 3.86 9.26
N ASP A 37 4.00 5.09 9.19
CA ASP A 37 4.24 6.13 10.19
C ASP A 37 2.96 6.40 10.99
N VAL A 38 2.84 5.68 12.10
CA VAL A 38 1.75 5.83 13.09
C VAL A 38 2.19 6.63 14.31
N SER A 39 3.27 7.42 14.20
CA SER A 39 3.82 8.20 15.31
C SER A 39 2.82 9.19 15.93
N HIS A 40 1.87 9.68 15.11
CA HIS A 40 0.81 10.61 15.53
C HIS A 40 -0.29 9.95 16.37
N PHE A 41 -0.43 8.62 16.31
CA PHE A 41 -1.36 7.89 17.16
C PHE A 41 -0.75 7.67 18.56
N GLY A 42 -1.62 7.65 19.57
CA GLY A 42 -1.22 7.32 20.95
C GLY A 42 -0.60 5.92 21.01
N PHE A 43 0.38 5.71 21.91
CA PHE A 43 1.19 4.49 21.97
C PHE A 43 0.38 3.18 21.88
N PHE A 44 -0.74 3.12 22.61
CA PHE A 44 -1.64 1.96 22.65
C PHE A 44 -2.50 1.77 21.38
N GLN A 45 -2.71 2.83 20.60
CA GLN A 45 -3.50 2.79 19.35
C GLN A 45 -2.65 2.39 18.14
N ARG A 46 -1.31 2.51 18.23
CA ARG A 46 -0.39 2.23 17.11
C ARG A 46 -0.50 0.81 16.58
N GLY A 47 -0.76 -0.17 17.45
CA GLY A 47 -0.99 -1.56 17.04
C GLY A 47 -2.22 -1.69 16.15
N ALA A 48 -3.37 -1.23 16.65
CA ALA A 48 -4.63 -1.24 15.91
C ALA A 48 -4.54 -0.45 14.59
N ALA A 49 -3.86 0.71 14.58
CA ALA A 49 -3.69 1.51 13.38
C ALA A 49 -2.88 0.76 12.29
N ARG A 50 -1.82 0.03 12.66
CA ARG A 50 -1.03 -0.76 11.71
C ARG A 50 -1.84 -1.90 11.10
N GLU A 51 -2.58 -2.63 11.92
CA GLU A 51 -3.46 -3.71 11.45
C GLU A 51 -4.53 -3.18 10.50
N PHE A 52 -5.14 -2.05 10.85
CA PHE A 52 -6.14 -1.39 10.02
C PHE A 52 -5.59 -0.95 8.66
N ILE A 53 -4.41 -0.34 8.62
CA ILE A 53 -3.73 0.06 7.38
C ILE A 53 -3.55 -1.15 6.47
N VAL A 54 -3.05 -2.27 7.00
CA VAL A 54 -2.83 -3.50 6.22
C VAL A 54 -4.15 -4.05 5.70
N PHE A 55 -5.19 -4.11 6.55
CA PHE A 55 -6.52 -4.59 6.17
C PHE A 55 -7.12 -3.79 5.01
N VAL A 56 -7.09 -2.45 5.11
CA VAL A 56 -7.60 -1.58 4.05
C VAL A 56 -6.72 -1.68 2.80
N ALA A 57 -5.39 -1.76 2.94
CA ALA A 57 -4.48 -1.93 1.80
C ALA A 57 -4.78 -3.19 1.01
N ARG A 58 -5.02 -4.32 1.69
CA ARG A 58 -5.40 -5.59 1.07
C ARG A 58 -6.72 -5.50 0.35
N THR A 59 -7.71 -4.88 0.98
CA THR A 59 -9.04 -4.67 0.38
C THR A 59 -8.96 -3.83 -0.90
N VAL A 60 -8.20 -2.73 -0.88
CA VAL A 60 -8.03 -1.85 -2.05
C VAL A 60 -7.20 -2.53 -3.14
N ALA A 61 -6.14 -3.25 -2.78
CA ALA A 61 -5.32 -4.00 -3.72
C ALA A 61 -6.12 -5.07 -4.48
N GLN A 62 -7.01 -5.80 -3.80
CA GLN A 62 -7.90 -6.78 -4.43
C GLN A 62 -8.92 -6.15 -5.39
N ARG A 63 -9.39 -4.94 -5.09
CA ARG A 63 -10.32 -4.21 -5.96
C ARG A 63 -9.63 -3.57 -7.17
N THR A 64 -8.31 -3.34 -7.08
CA THR A 64 -7.53 -2.69 -8.14
C THR A 64 -7.05 -3.72 -9.16
N GLN A 65 -7.72 -3.78 -10.32
CA GLN A 65 -7.35 -4.71 -11.40
C GLN A 65 -5.95 -4.44 -11.97
N PRO A 66 -5.26 -5.44 -12.56
CA PRO A 66 -3.98 -5.24 -13.23
C PRO A 66 -4.01 -4.12 -14.28
N GLY A 67 -3.05 -3.20 -14.20
CA GLY A 67 -2.95 -2.03 -15.08
C GLY A 67 -3.77 -0.83 -14.62
N GLN A 68 -4.63 -0.98 -13.59
CA GLN A 68 -5.48 0.09 -13.09
C GLN A 68 -4.82 0.93 -11.99
N ARG A 69 -5.37 2.13 -11.83
CA ARG A 69 -5.08 3.07 -10.75
C ARG A 69 -6.40 3.45 -10.10
N GLN A 70 -6.45 3.44 -8.77
CA GLN A 70 -7.64 3.86 -8.05
C GLN A 70 -7.28 4.81 -6.91
N SER A 71 -8.27 5.59 -6.49
CA SER A 71 -8.19 6.45 -5.32
C SER A 71 -9.49 6.31 -4.56
N VAL A 72 -9.41 5.95 -3.29
CA VAL A 72 -10.54 5.70 -2.42
C VAL A 72 -10.44 6.64 -1.24
N GLN A 73 -11.47 7.44 -1.01
CA GLN A 73 -11.57 8.20 0.23
C GLN A 73 -11.97 7.26 1.36
N HIS A 74 -11.21 7.25 2.45
CA HIS A 74 -11.49 6.44 3.62
C HIS A 74 -11.27 7.25 4.90
N GLU A 75 -12.38 7.66 5.52
CA GLU A 75 -12.37 8.58 6.67
C GLU A 75 -11.59 9.86 6.34
N GLU A 76 -10.57 10.19 7.15
CA GLU A 76 -9.68 11.33 6.98
C GLU A 76 -8.56 11.11 5.95
N TYR A 77 -8.37 9.86 5.49
CA TYR A 77 -7.30 9.48 4.58
C TYR A 77 -7.78 9.29 3.14
N LYS A 78 -6.92 9.63 2.20
CA LYS A 78 -7.05 9.31 0.79
C LYS A 78 -6.11 8.16 0.45
N VAL A 79 -6.70 7.04 0.05
CA VAL A 79 -5.98 5.82 -0.26
C VAL A 79 -5.77 5.71 -1.76
N HIS A 80 -4.53 5.80 -2.21
CA HIS A 80 -4.17 5.69 -3.62
C HIS A 80 -3.59 4.31 -3.90
N SER A 81 -4.06 3.65 -4.95
CA SER A 81 -3.55 2.34 -5.37
C SER A 81 -3.14 2.32 -6.83
N HIS A 82 -2.08 1.59 -7.13
CA HIS A 82 -1.68 1.29 -8.50
C HIS A 82 -1.25 -0.16 -8.62
N ASN A 83 -1.94 -0.90 -9.49
CA ASN A 83 -1.59 -2.26 -9.84
C ASN A 83 -0.91 -2.31 -11.21
N ARG A 84 0.33 -2.81 -11.25
CA ARG A 84 1.11 -3.04 -12.46
C ARG A 84 1.30 -4.54 -12.64
N ASN A 85 0.45 -5.13 -13.48
CA ASN A 85 0.54 -6.55 -13.88
C ASN A 85 0.58 -7.54 -12.71
N GLY A 86 -0.15 -7.27 -11.62
CA GLY A 86 -0.20 -8.13 -10.44
C GLY A 86 0.68 -7.68 -9.27
N LEU A 87 1.51 -6.65 -9.45
CA LEU A 87 2.19 -5.97 -8.35
C LEU A 87 1.43 -4.68 -8.02
N CYS A 88 0.85 -4.60 -6.83
CA CYS A 88 0.05 -3.45 -6.40
C CYS A 88 0.77 -2.68 -5.30
N VAL A 89 0.77 -1.36 -5.40
CA VAL A 89 1.20 -0.49 -4.29
C VAL A 89 0.01 0.34 -3.85
N VAL A 90 -0.18 0.42 -2.54
CA VAL A 90 -1.22 1.21 -1.87
C VAL A 90 -0.55 2.21 -0.94
N ALA A 91 -0.98 3.46 -1.02
CA ALA A 91 -0.50 4.55 -0.18
C ALA A 91 -1.66 5.20 0.58
N PHE A 92 -1.44 5.50 1.86
CA PHE A 92 -2.35 6.28 2.70
C PHE A 92 -1.78 7.68 2.82
N MET A 93 -2.53 8.67 2.34
CA MET A 93 -2.12 10.06 2.32
C MET A 93 -3.25 10.95 2.84
N ASP A 94 -2.94 12.17 3.26
CA ASP A 94 -3.99 13.15 3.57
C ASP A 94 -4.74 13.56 2.29
N ASP A 95 -6.01 13.98 2.41
CA ASP A 95 -6.81 14.43 1.26
C ASP A 95 -6.17 15.60 0.48
N HIS A 96 -5.45 16.47 1.18
CA HIS A 96 -4.74 17.61 0.58
C HIS A 96 -3.46 17.21 -0.19
N TYR A 97 -3.06 15.92 -0.17
CA TYR A 97 -1.91 15.46 -0.93
C TYR A 97 -2.24 15.44 -2.44
N PRO A 98 -1.45 16.10 -3.30
CA PRO A 98 -1.76 16.15 -4.73
C PRO A 98 -1.76 14.76 -5.37
N VAL A 99 -2.88 14.39 -6.00
CA VAL A 99 -3.08 13.08 -6.64
C VAL A 99 -1.98 12.78 -7.68
N ARG A 100 -1.52 13.79 -8.42
CA ARG A 100 -0.41 13.65 -9.39
C ARG A 100 0.87 13.18 -8.70
N SER A 101 1.22 13.80 -7.58
CA SER A 101 2.40 13.45 -6.81
C SER A 101 2.26 12.06 -6.16
N ALA A 102 1.05 11.71 -5.72
CA ALA A 102 0.77 10.40 -5.15
C ALA A 102 1.06 9.29 -6.16
N PHE A 103 0.51 9.39 -7.38
CA PHE A 103 0.77 8.40 -8.42
C PHE A 103 2.21 8.43 -8.94
N SER A 104 2.87 9.58 -8.94
CA SER A 104 4.30 9.67 -9.25
C SER A 104 5.14 8.88 -8.23
N LEU A 105 4.80 8.97 -6.95
CA LEU A 105 5.44 8.18 -5.89
C LEU A 105 5.15 6.69 -6.06
N LEU A 106 3.90 6.30 -6.28
CA LEU A 106 3.52 4.89 -6.47
C LEU A 106 4.27 4.24 -7.65
N ASN A 107 4.40 4.94 -8.78
CA ASN A 107 5.19 4.46 -9.91
C ASN A 107 6.66 4.25 -9.54
N LYS A 108 7.24 5.23 -8.83
CA LYS A 108 8.64 5.14 -8.40
C LYS A 108 8.88 3.97 -7.44
N VAL A 109 7.95 3.73 -6.52
CA VAL A 109 8.02 2.57 -5.61
C VAL A 109 7.96 1.26 -6.39
N LEU A 110 7.07 1.16 -7.37
CA LEU A 110 6.98 -0.02 -8.25
C LEU A 110 8.28 -0.26 -9.04
N ASP A 111 8.85 0.79 -9.64
CA ASP A 111 10.09 0.69 -10.41
C ASP A 111 11.28 0.26 -9.55
N GLU A 112 11.44 0.86 -8.37
CA GLU A 112 12.52 0.51 -7.43
C GLU A 112 12.32 -0.89 -6.85
N TYR A 113 11.07 -1.31 -6.61
CA TYR A 113 10.79 -2.67 -6.13
C TYR A 113 11.16 -3.70 -7.19
N GLN A 114 10.76 -3.47 -8.44
CA GLN A 114 11.14 -4.34 -9.57
C GLN A 114 12.65 -4.36 -9.78
N LYS A 115 13.36 -3.24 -9.57
CA LYS A 115 14.82 -3.16 -9.66
C LYS A 115 15.54 -3.91 -8.53
N ALA A 116 15.01 -3.83 -7.31
CA ALA A 116 15.61 -4.44 -6.13
C ALA A 116 15.32 -5.95 -6.00
N PHE A 117 14.09 -6.37 -6.33
CA PHE A 117 13.60 -7.73 -6.09
C PHE A 117 13.23 -8.51 -7.36
N GLY A 118 13.22 -7.84 -8.52
CA GLY A 118 12.86 -8.48 -9.79
C GLY A 118 11.45 -9.07 -9.76
N ASP A 119 11.32 -10.29 -10.25
CA ASP A 119 10.06 -11.04 -10.31
C ASP A 119 9.87 -12.01 -9.14
N ALA A 120 10.70 -11.95 -8.10
CA ALA A 120 10.63 -12.85 -6.94
C ALA A 120 9.26 -12.83 -6.25
N TRP A 121 8.60 -11.67 -6.26
CA TRP A 121 7.24 -11.50 -5.72
C TRP A 121 6.20 -12.41 -6.40
N LYS A 122 6.38 -12.79 -7.67
CA LYS A 122 5.47 -13.71 -8.38
C LYS A 122 5.45 -15.10 -7.73
N ALA A 123 6.55 -15.52 -7.13
CA ALA A 123 6.65 -16.79 -6.41
C ALA A 123 6.23 -16.68 -4.93
N ALA A 124 6.01 -15.46 -4.40
CA ALA A 124 5.59 -15.28 -3.01
C ALA A 124 4.22 -15.94 -2.76
N THR A 125 4.15 -16.76 -1.71
CA THR A 125 2.95 -17.51 -1.27
C THR A 125 2.45 -17.10 0.11
N ALA A 126 3.21 -16.31 0.85
CA ALA A 126 2.89 -15.83 2.19
C ALA A 126 3.27 -14.35 2.35
N ASP A 127 2.75 -13.71 3.39
CA ASP A 127 3.14 -12.36 3.74
C ASP A 127 4.63 -12.29 4.08
N SER A 128 5.28 -11.25 3.58
CA SER A 128 6.64 -10.90 3.91
C SER A 128 6.62 -9.73 4.89
N THR A 129 7.27 -9.92 6.03
CA THR A 129 7.55 -8.86 7.01
C THR A 129 8.81 -8.08 6.67
N GLN A 130 9.30 -8.20 5.44
CA GLN A 130 10.54 -7.56 5.02
C GLN A 130 10.42 -6.04 5.07
N GLU A 131 11.20 -5.45 5.98
CA GLU A 131 11.43 -4.02 6.01
C GLU A 131 12.31 -3.65 4.81
N TRP A 132 11.75 -2.88 3.87
CA TRP A 132 12.50 -2.36 2.75
C TRP A 132 12.90 -0.91 3.05
N PRO A 133 14.19 -0.61 3.30
CA PRO A 133 14.61 0.72 3.76
C PRO A 133 14.19 1.86 2.83
N PHE A 134 14.10 1.58 1.53
CA PHE A 134 13.63 2.54 0.54
C PHE A 134 12.18 2.99 0.80
N LEU A 135 11.28 2.11 1.23
CA LEU A 135 9.90 2.50 1.57
C LEU A 135 9.86 3.47 2.75
N MET A 136 10.69 3.24 3.78
CA MET A 136 10.81 4.13 4.94
C MET A 136 11.45 5.48 4.56
N GLU A 137 12.47 5.48 3.70
CA GLU A 137 13.02 6.73 3.16
C GLU A 137 11.98 7.45 2.31
N ALA A 138 11.24 6.74 1.46
CA ALA A 138 10.21 7.30 0.61
C ALA A 138 9.07 7.92 1.44
N LEU A 139 8.68 7.27 2.55
CA LEU A 139 7.77 7.86 3.51
C LEU A 139 8.27 9.22 3.99
N THR A 140 9.56 9.41 4.27
CA THR A 140 10.05 10.68 4.83
C THR A 140 10.31 11.73 3.73
N LYS A 141 10.89 11.30 2.62
CA LYS A 141 11.35 12.17 1.52
C LYS A 141 10.20 12.82 0.75
N PHE A 142 9.08 12.11 0.60
CA PHE A 142 7.94 12.58 -0.20
C PHE A 142 6.88 13.33 0.59
N GLN A 143 7.10 13.60 1.89
CA GLN A 143 6.22 14.40 2.76
C GLN A 143 6.18 15.89 2.36
N GLY A 144 7.26 16.42 1.77
CA GLY A 144 7.43 17.87 1.56
C GLY A 144 7.83 18.32 0.16
N SER A 145 8.06 17.40 -0.79
CA SER A 145 8.67 17.74 -2.08
C SER A 145 7.72 18.32 -3.13
N CYS A 146 6.44 18.56 -2.82
CA CYS A 146 5.48 19.18 -3.76
C CYS A 146 5.53 20.71 -3.80
N ARG A 147 6.54 21.35 -3.18
CA ARG A 147 6.87 22.76 -3.44
C ARG A 147 7.78 22.85 -4.67
N GLY A 148 7.17 22.82 -5.85
CA GLY A 148 7.83 23.04 -7.14
C GLY A 148 6.81 23.45 -8.17
#